data_AF-A0A397YGG2-F1
#
_entry.id   AF-A0A397YGG2-F1
#
_cell.length_a   1.000
_cell.length_b   1.000
_cell.length_c   1.000
_cell.angle_alpha   90.00
_cell.angle_beta   90.00
_cell.angle_gamma   90.00
#
_symmetry.space_group_name_H-M   'P 1'
#
loop_
_entity.id
_entity.type
_entity.pdbx_description
1 polymer ?
#
loop_
_entity_poly.entity_id
_entity_poly.type
_entity_poly.pdbx_seq_one_letter_code
_entity_poly.pdbx_strand_id
1 'polypeptide(L)'
;MILSPWLSLTPVVASPSLRPPPYSVFHPLSSIPFPSLRCSCLSSKPTPHGFSVLASEIPWEDKNVWSTFALYMFCLHIPLSFGGLSILARTLHTPLLHPQTQVLSLVLLQLLELSLTLFLLRSTAKPQFKSFNFLKGTNNSVGRNWVVGSALGFGTLVAFIFLTSLVAHQLFPSQDVHNSELDKIIESGEVSRIGCFVLYCVVAPILEEIVYRRFLLTSLASTMELRKALLISSGVFAASHFSGEDFVQLFGIGCLLGGCYSWSGNLASSVVVHSLYNALTLLLALPS
;
A
#
# COMPACT_ATOMS: atom_id res chain seq x y z
N MET A 1 -3.60 -8.08 0.67
CA MET A 1 -3.53 -9.55 0.80
C MET A 1 -3.76 -9.93 2.27
N ILE A 2 -5.01 -9.75 2.72
CA ILE A 2 -5.50 -10.16 4.03
C ILE A 2 -6.73 -11.03 3.79
N LEU A 3 -6.62 -12.25 4.30
CA LEU A 3 -7.66 -13.16 4.75
C LEU A 3 -9.10 -12.65 4.61
N SER A 4 -9.68 -12.82 3.43
CA SER A 4 -11.14 -12.81 3.27
C SER A 4 -11.53 -13.85 2.20
N PRO A 5 -12.54 -14.69 2.45
CA PRO A 5 -12.99 -15.70 1.51
C PRO A 5 -13.98 -15.08 0.50
N TRP A 6 -13.62 -15.13 -0.79
CA TRP A 6 -14.52 -15.04 -1.96
C TRP A 6 -15.41 -13.81 -2.16
N LEU A 7 -15.40 -13.29 -3.39
CA LEU A 7 -16.62 -12.92 -4.12
C LEU A 7 -16.37 -12.90 -5.63
N SER A 8 -16.86 -13.94 -6.29
CA SER A 8 -17.13 -14.01 -7.72
C SER A 8 -18.30 -13.10 -8.06
N LEU A 9 -18.07 -12.05 -8.85
CA LEU A 9 -19.14 -11.30 -9.49
C LEU A 9 -18.87 -11.16 -10.99
N THR A 10 -19.70 -11.85 -11.76
CA THR A 10 -19.88 -11.67 -13.20
C THR A 10 -20.37 -10.24 -13.50
N PRO A 11 -19.91 -9.60 -14.59
CA PRO A 11 -20.33 -8.24 -14.93
C PRO A 11 -21.76 -8.22 -15.48
N VAL A 12 -22.63 -7.42 -14.87
CA VAL A 12 -23.85 -6.96 -15.53
C VAL A 12 -23.47 -5.81 -16.45
N VAL A 13 -23.65 -6.04 -17.75
CA VAL A 13 -23.48 -5.09 -18.83
C VAL A 13 -24.58 -4.03 -18.77
N ALA A 14 -24.22 -2.75 -18.73
CA ALA A 14 -25.10 -1.67 -19.10
C ALA A 14 -24.38 -0.76 -20.12
N SER A 15 -24.99 -0.64 -21.30
CA SER A 15 -24.55 0.17 -22.44
C SER A 15 -25.33 1.49 -22.52
N PRO A 16 -24.89 2.47 -23.35
CA PRO A 16 -24.94 3.89 -23.02
C PRO A 16 -26.07 4.67 -23.72
N SER A 17 -26.43 5.83 -23.16
CA SER A 17 -27.19 6.91 -23.82
C SER A 17 -27.10 8.17 -22.93
N LEU A 18 -27.15 9.44 -23.36
CA LEU A 18 -27.00 10.14 -24.64
C LEU A 18 -26.93 11.64 -24.26
N ARG A 19 -25.93 12.37 -24.78
CA ARG A 19 -25.79 13.83 -25.08
C ARG A 19 -26.28 14.97 -24.13
N PRO A 20 -25.53 16.10 -24.08
CA PRO A 20 -25.90 17.34 -23.38
C PRO A 20 -26.53 18.41 -24.31
N PRO A 21 -27.11 19.50 -23.78
CA PRO A 21 -27.33 20.75 -24.52
C PRO A 21 -26.74 21.98 -23.76
N PRO A 22 -26.80 23.22 -24.29
CA PRO A 22 -25.71 23.77 -25.09
C PRO A 22 -25.10 25.08 -24.54
N TYR A 23 -23.96 25.41 -25.17
CA TYR A 23 -23.16 26.63 -25.19
C TYR A 23 -23.88 27.97 -24.90
N SER A 24 -23.24 28.80 -24.06
CA SER A 24 -23.39 30.26 -24.09
C SER A 24 -22.03 30.92 -24.38
N VAL A 25 -22.01 31.65 -25.49
CA VAL A 25 -20.91 32.45 -26.04
C VAL A 25 -20.64 33.65 -25.11
N PHE A 26 -19.38 33.85 -24.70
CA PHE A 26 -18.91 35.11 -24.15
C PHE A 26 -17.83 35.68 -25.07
N HIS A 27 -18.07 36.89 -25.57
CA HIS A 27 -17.13 37.68 -26.37
C HIS A 27 -16.00 38.26 -25.51
N PRO A 28 -14.78 38.42 -26.07
CA PRO A 28 -13.62 38.93 -25.36
C PRO A 28 -13.61 40.46 -25.31
N LEU A 29 -13.23 41.04 -24.17
CA LEU A 29 -12.88 42.45 -24.06
C LEU A 29 -11.39 42.60 -23.71
N SER A 30 -10.67 43.08 -24.73
CA SER A 30 -9.48 43.96 -24.74
C SER A 30 -8.57 44.05 -23.51
N SER A 31 -7.34 43.65 -23.78
CA SER A 31 -6.03 44.08 -23.25
C SER A 31 -5.89 45.50 -22.68
N ILE A 32 -5.23 45.61 -21.51
CA ILE A 32 -4.28 46.69 -21.15
C ILE A 32 -3.10 46.07 -20.35
N PRO A 33 -1.82 46.41 -20.64
CA PRO A 33 -0.64 45.73 -20.08
C PRO A 33 -0.01 46.50 -18.92
N PHE A 34 0.41 45.82 -17.83
CA PHE A 34 1.34 46.36 -16.82
C PHE A 34 2.06 45.20 -16.05
N PRO A 35 3.22 45.44 -15.43
CA PRO A 35 4.51 44.93 -15.88
C PRO A 35 4.98 43.64 -15.21
N SER A 36 5.96 43.00 -15.85
CA SER A 36 6.66 41.80 -15.40
C SER A 36 7.45 42.03 -14.10
N LEU A 37 6.99 41.44 -13.00
CA LEU A 37 7.82 41.22 -11.82
C LEU A 37 8.55 39.89 -11.98
N ARG A 38 9.82 40.02 -12.38
CA ARG A 38 10.79 38.94 -12.51
C ARG A 38 11.07 38.33 -11.12
N CYS A 39 11.08 37.00 -11.09
CA CYS A 39 11.43 36.15 -9.96
C CYS A 39 12.56 36.68 -9.07
N SER A 40 12.35 36.55 -7.76
CA SER A 40 13.43 36.21 -6.84
C SER A 40 12.98 34.97 -6.07
N CYS A 41 13.38 33.80 -6.59
CA CYS A 41 13.29 32.54 -5.86
C CYS A 41 14.26 32.61 -4.68
N LEU A 42 13.76 33.02 -3.51
CA LEU A 42 14.42 32.66 -2.26
C LEU A 42 14.28 31.14 -2.14
N SER A 43 15.36 30.43 -2.46
CA SER A 43 15.50 29.03 -2.09
C SER A 43 15.57 28.96 -0.56
N SER A 44 14.41 28.90 0.09
CA SER A 44 14.33 28.51 1.48
C SER A 44 14.70 27.04 1.55
N LYS A 45 15.94 26.74 1.97
CA LYS A 45 16.29 25.41 2.46
C LYS A 45 15.20 24.99 3.45
N PRO A 46 14.51 23.85 3.27
CA PRO A 46 13.47 23.43 4.19
C PRO A 46 14.12 23.21 5.56
N THR A 47 13.77 24.05 6.53
CA THR A 47 14.13 23.85 7.93
C THR A 47 13.37 22.62 8.45
N PRO A 48 14.01 21.73 9.23
CA PRO A 48 13.42 20.45 9.63
C PRO A 48 12.45 20.57 10.82
N HIS A 49 11.73 21.69 10.94
CA HIS A 49 10.76 21.91 12.01
C HIS A 49 9.39 21.26 11.74
N GLY A 50 9.21 20.59 10.60
CA GLY A 50 8.00 19.87 10.24
C GLY A 50 7.97 18.41 10.73
N PHE A 51 6.77 17.84 10.87
CA PHE A 51 6.57 16.42 11.23
C PHE A 51 7.25 15.46 10.24
N SER A 52 7.36 15.83 8.96
CA SER A 52 7.90 14.95 7.92
C SER A 52 9.28 15.37 7.43
N VAL A 53 10.08 14.35 7.08
CA VAL A 53 11.40 14.46 6.46
C VAL A 53 11.41 13.99 5.00
N LEU A 54 10.24 13.77 4.39
CA LEU A 54 10.17 13.35 2.99
C LEU A 54 10.71 14.46 2.07
N ALA A 55 11.56 14.07 1.13
CA ALA A 55 12.14 15.00 0.17
C ALA A 55 11.07 15.54 -0.78
N SER A 56 11.20 16.82 -1.16
CA SER A 56 10.35 17.44 -2.17
C SER A 56 10.62 16.91 -3.58
N GLU A 57 11.86 16.48 -3.86
CA GLU A 57 12.20 15.84 -5.13
C GLU A 57 11.90 14.34 -5.09
N ILE A 58 11.04 13.90 -5.99
CA ILE A 58 10.65 12.49 -6.11
C ILE A 58 11.23 11.83 -7.38
N PRO A 59 11.53 10.51 -7.32
CA PRO A 59 12.05 9.76 -8.46
C PRO A 59 11.10 9.67 -9.66
N TRP A 60 9.80 9.79 -9.44
CA TRP A 60 8.77 9.60 -10.47
C TRP A 60 8.24 10.91 -11.03
N GLU A 61 7.64 10.85 -12.21
CA GLU A 61 6.97 11.99 -12.84
C GLU A 61 5.53 12.11 -12.35
N ASP A 62 5.15 13.28 -11.85
CA ASP A 62 3.84 13.56 -11.26
C ASP A 62 2.68 13.20 -12.20
N LYS A 63 2.84 13.44 -13.51
CA LYS A 63 1.84 13.16 -14.55
C LYS A 63 1.54 11.67 -14.72
N ASN A 64 2.48 10.80 -14.36
CA ASN A 64 2.39 9.36 -14.62
C ASN A 64 2.11 8.54 -13.35
N VAL A 65 2.00 9.16 -12.18
CA VAL A 65 1.82 8.46 -10.89
C VAL A 65 0.58 7.57 -10.92
N TRP A 66 -0.58 8.12 -11.30
CA TRP A 66 -1.84 7.36 -11.34
C TRP A 66 -1.85 6.30 -12.44
N SER A 67 -1.25 6.57 -13.61
CA SER A 67 -1.14 5.59 -14.69
C SER A 67 -0.26 4.40 -14.29
N THR A 68 0.88 4.66 -13.67
CA THR A 68 1.78 3.62 -13.13
C THR A 68 1.09 2.84 -12.02
N PHE A 69 0.38 3.53 -11.12
CA PHE A 69 -0.38 2.87 -10.06
C PHE A 69 -1.52 2.00 -10.62
N ALA A 70 -2.23 2.47 -11.65
CA ALA A 70 -3.26 1.69 -12.34
C ALA A 70 -2.66 0.45 -13.02
N LEU A 71 -1.50 0.59 -13.67
CA LEU A 71 -0.80 -0.55 -14.27
C LEU A 71 -0.38 -1.58 -13.20
N TYR A 72 0.13 -1.12 -12.06
CA TYR A 72 0.37 -1.99 -10.91
C TYR A 72 -0.92 -2.69 -10.46
N MET A 73 -1.99 -1.94 -10.17
CA MET A 73 -3.23 -2.49 -9.61
C MET A 73 -3.90 -3.50 -10.54
N PHE A 74 -4.11 -3.13 -11.81
CA PHE A 74 -4.94 -3.91 -12.72
C PHE A 74 -4.16 -4.98 -13.48
N CYS A 75 -2.85 -4.82 -13.68
CA CYS A 75 -2.05 -5.79 -14.42
C CYS A 75 -1.14 -6.65 -13.54
N LEU A 76 -0.83 -6.21 -12.31
CA LEU A 76 0.02 -6.98 -11.39
C LEU A 76 -0.78 -7.44 -10.16
N HIS A 77 -1.27 -6.51 -9.34
CA HIS A 77 -1.86 -6.84 -8.04
C HIS A 77 -3.12 -7.69 -8.15
N ILE A 78 -4.17 -7.22 -8.82
CA ILE A 78 -5.44 -7.95 -8.93
C ILE A 78 -5.23 -9.33 -9.57
N PRO A 79 -4.53 -9.46 -10.72
CA PRO A 79 -4.33 -10.76 -11.34
C PRO A 79 -3.49 -11.72 -10.49
N LEU A 80 -2.40 -11.27 -9.86
CA LEU A 80 -1.49 -12.17 -9.13
C LEU A 80 -1.98 -12.49 -7.71
N SER A 81 -2.50 -11.50 -6.99
CA SER A 81 -2.97 -11.67 -5.60
C SER A 81 -4.33 -12.36 -5.51
N PHE A 82 -5.27 -12.13 -6.45
CA PHE A 82 -6.63 -12.67 -6.37
C PHE A 82 -6.95 -13.71 -7.46
N GLY A 83 -6.37 -13.57 -8.66
CA GLY A 83 -6.60 -14.50 -9.78
C GLY A 83 -5.57 -15.62 -9.92
N GLY A 84 -4.37 -15.46 -9.36
CA GLY A 84 -3.21 -16.28 -9.68
C GLY A 84 -3.38 -17.75 -9.35
N LEU A 85 -3.93 -18.06 -8.17
CA LEU A 85 -4.20 -19.43 -7.75
C LEU A 85 -5.26 -20.10 -8.64
N SER A 86 -6.31 -19.39 -9.04
CA SER A 86 -7.35 -19.95 -9.90
C SER A 86 -6.83 -20.33 -11.29
N ILE A 87 -5.91 -19.51 -11.84
CA ILE A 87 -5.23 -19.82 -13.10
C ILE A 87 -4.34 -21.05 -12.92
N LEU A 88 -3.58 -21.11 -11.83
CA LEU A 88 -2.66 -22.23 -11.56
C LEU A 88 -3.40 -23.55 -11.32
N ALA A 89 -4.51 -23.53 -10.57
CA ALA A 89 -5.36 -24.70 -10.38
C ALA A 89 -5.90 -25.23 -11.73
N ARG A 90 -6.28 -24.33 -12.64
CA ARG A 90 -6.76 -24.68 -13.98
C ARG A 90 -5.65 -25.28 -14.85
N THR A 91 -4.44 -24.70 -14.83
CA THR A 91 -3.31 -25.22 -15.64
C THR A 91 -2.80 -26.55 -15.13
N LEU A 92 -2.85 -26.79 -13.82
CA LEU A 92 -2.49 -28.06 -13.20
C LEU A 92 -3.61 -29.11 -13.23
N HIS A 93 -4.77 -28.79 -13.84
CA HIS A 93 -5.96 -29.65 -13.87
C HIS A 93 -6.39 -30.19 -12.48
N THR A 94 -6.09 -29.45 -11.42
CA THR A 94 -6.40 -29.83 -10.04
C THR A 94 -7.31 -28.76 -9.41
N PRO A 95 -8.58 -29.07 -9.13
CA PRO A 95 -9.54 -28.07 -8.65
C PRO A 95 -9.26 -27.61 -7.22
N LEU A 96 -8.56 -28.43 -6.43
CA LEU A 96 -8.15 -28.12 -5.06
C LEU A 96 -6.66 -28.43 -4.93
N LEU A 97 -5.84 -27.40 -4.74
CA LEU A 97 -4.42 -27.58 -4.47
C LEU A 97 -4.25 -28.12 -3.05
N HIS A 98 -3.29 -29.02 -2.87
CA HIS A 98 -2.88 -29.43 -1.54
C HIS A 98 -2.36 -28.19 -0.77
N PRO A 99 -2.64 -28.03 0.54
CA PRO A 99 -2.32 -26.80 1.27
C PRO A 99 -0.86 -26.35 1.16
N GLN A 100 0.10 -27.28 1.17
CA GLN A 100 1.52 -26.96 0.99
C GLN A 100 1.81 -26.38 -0.41
N THR A 101 1.20 -26.95 -1.46
CA THR A 101 1.32 -26.45 -2.84
C THR A 101 0.66 -25.07 -2.97
N GLN A 102 -0.47 -24.85 -2.31
CA GLN A 102 -1.16 -23.57 -2.29
C GLN A 102 -0.29 -22.47 -1.68
N VAL A 103 0.29 -22.70 -0.50
CA VAL A 103 1.17 -21.71 0.15
C VAL A 103 2.41 -21.44 -0.67
N LEU A 104 3.07 -22.48 -1.18
CA LEU A 104 4.27 -22.30 -1.99
C LEU A 104 3.96 -21.49 -3.25
N SER A 105 2.81 -21.76 -3.87
CA SER A 105 2.34 -21.04 -5.04
C SER A 105 2.03 -19.57 -4.72
N LEU A 106 1.40 -19.28 -3.58
CA LEU A 106 1.18 -17.91 -3.11
C LEU A 106 2.49 -17.16 -2.86
N VAL A 107 3.47 -17.80 -2.21
CA VAL A 107 4.81 -17.21 -2.00
C VAL A 107 5.45 -16.88 -3.34
N LEU A 108 5.41 -17.79 -4.31
CA LEU A 108 5.99 -17.57 -5.64
C LEU A 108 5.27 -16.46 -6.41
N LEU A 109 3.93 -16.43 -6.38
CA LEU A 109 3.13 -15.38 -7.00
C LEU A 109 3.44 -14.01 -6.38
N GLN A 110 3.59 -13.94 -5.06
CA GLN A 110 3.91 -12.70 -4.37
C GLN A 110 5.34 -12.21 -4.67
N LEU A 111 6.30 -13.13 -4.77
CA LEU A 111 7.67 -12.79 -5.18
C LEU A 111 7.72 -12.31 -6.64
N LEU A 112 6.90 -12.91 -7.51
CA LEU A 112 6.73 -12.44 -8.88
C LEU A 112 6.11 -11.04 -8.91
N GLU A 113 5.05 -10.79 -8.14
CA GLU A 113 4.43 -9.47 -8.02
C GLU A 113 5.44 -8.42 -7.54
N LEU A 114 6.23 -8.73 -6.50
CA LEU A 114 7.30 -7.88 -6.02
C LEU A 114 8.34 -7.57 -7.10
N SER A 115 8.78 -8.59 -7.83
CA SER A 115 9.80 -8.45 -8.87
C SER A 115 9.30 -7.58 -10.04
N LEU A 116 8.07 -7.84 -10.51
CA LEU A 116 7.44 -7.07 -11.59
C LEU A 116 7.12 -5.63 -11.16
N THR A 117 6.71 -5.43 -9.90
CA THR A 117 6.47 -4.09 -9.35
C THR A 117 7.76 -3.30 -9.27
N LEU A 118 8.86 -3.89 -8.80
CA LEU A 118 10.17 -3.25 -8.80
C LEU A 118 10.63 -2.90 -10.21
N PHE A 119 10.41 -3.78 -11.18
CA PHE A 119 10.71 -3.53 -12.58
C PHE A 119 9.87 -2.36 -13.14
N LEU A 120 8.57 -2.34 -12.88
CA LEU A 120 7.66 -1.29 -13.30
C LEU A 120 8.06 0.06 -12.71
N LEU A 121 8.31 0.12 -11.40
CA LEU A 121 8.71 1.35 -10.71
C LEU A 121 10.07 1.86 -11.17
N ARG A 122 11.02 0.97 -11.51
CA ARG A 122 12.31 1.34 -12.11
C ARG A 122 12.16 1.88 -13.52
N SER A 123 11.29 1.27 -14.32
CA SER A 123 11.08 1.65 -15.71
C SER A 123 10.40 3.01 -15.85
N THR A 124 9.58 3.38 -14.85
CA THR A 124 8.85 4.65 -14.78
C THR A 124 9.58 5.74 -14.01
N ALA A 125 10.73 5.43 -13.38
CA ALA A 125 11.56 6.40 -12.69
C ALA A 125 12.34 7.28 -13.69
N LYS A 126 12.53 8.56 -13.33
CA LYS A 126 13.34 9.51 -14.10
C LYS A 126 14.76 8.95 -14.29
N PRO A 127 15.42 9.18 -15.45
CA PRO A 127 16.75 8.65 -15.76
C PRO A 127 17.79 8.89 -14.65
N GLN A 128 17.76 10.06 -14.02
CA GLN A 128 18.66 10.45 -12.92
C GLN A 128 18.51 9.62 -11.64
N PHE A 129 17.39 8.91 -11.45
CA PHE A 129 17.10 8.09 -10.26
C PHE A 129 17.04 6.58 -10.56
N LYS A 130 17.42 6.12 -11.76
CA LYS A 130 17.37 4.69 -12.13
C LYS A 130 18.28 3.79 -11.29
N SER A 131 19.35 4.34 -10.71
CA SER A 131 20.27 3.62 -9.79
C SER A 131 19.84 3.69 -8.32
N PHE A 132 18.68 4.29 -8.01
CA PHE A 132 18.25 4.45 -6.62
C PHE A 132 17.79 3.12 -6.00
N ASN A 133 18.33 2.78 -4.84
CA ASN A 133 17.88 1.62 -4.07
C ASN A 133 16.55 1.93 -3.37
N PHE A 134 15.46 1.33 -3.83
CA PHE A 134 14.10 1.48 -3.24
C PHE A 134 14.05 1.21 -1.73
N LEU A 135 14.91 0.31 -1.25
CA LEU A 135 15.02 -0.06 0.17
C LEU A 135 15.90 0.89 0.99
N LYS A 136 16.74 1.72 0.36
CA LYS A 136 17.66 2.62 1.08
C LYS A 136 16.94 3.93 1.40
N GLY A 137 17.07 4.40 2.64
CA GLY A 137 16.49 5.68 3.09
C GLY A 137 16.98 6.86 2.24
N THR A 138 16.13 7.88 2.10
CA THR A 138 16.54 9.15 1.48
C THR A 138 17.60 9.80 2.37
N ASN A 139 18.81 9.97 1.86
CA ASN A 139 20.00 10.35 2.62
C ASN A 139 20.07 11.87 2.93
N ASN A 140 18.92 12.50 3.19
CA ASN A 140 18.83 13.94 3.41
C ASN A 140 18.88 14.26 4.91
N SER A 141 20.10 14.58 5.37
CA SER A 141 20.56 15.48 6.46
C SER A 141 19.79 15.69 7.79
N VAL A 142 18.62 15.11 8.02
CA VAL A 142 17.90 15.18 9.30
C VAL A 142 17.89 13.78 9.90
N GLY A 143 18.94 13.47 10.67
CA GLY A 143 19.21 12.15 11.24
C GLY A 143 18.20 11.73 12.32
N ARG A 144 16.93 11.53 11.97
CA ARG A 144 15.97 10.84 12.85
C ARG A 144 16.29 9.36 12.83
N ASN A 145 16.47 8.79 14.02
CA ASN A 145 16.76 7.36 14.13
C ASN A 145 15.51 6.56 13.77
N TRP A 146 15.56 5.85 12.64
CA TRP A 146 14.46 5.02 12.16
C TRP A 146 14.07 3.93 13.17
N VAL A 147 15.00 3.47 14.01
CA VAL A 147 14.72 2.50 15.09
C VAL A 147 13.79 3.10 16.13
N VAL A 148 14.02 4.37 16.52
CA VAL A 148 13.12 5.09 17.44
C VAL A 148 11.76 5.29 16.80
N GLY A 149 11.73 5.63 15.51
CA GLY A 149 10.49 5.72 14.73
C GLY A 149 9.71 4.40 14.71
N SER A 150 10.40 3.29 14.52
CA SER A 150 9.80 1.95 14.55
C SER A 150 9.29 1.58 15.94
N ALA A 151 10.03 1.89 17.00
CA ALA A 151 9.62 1.59 18.37
C ALA A 151 8.37 2.38 18.77
N LEU A 152 8.33 3.68 18.47
CA LEU A 152 7.15 4.52 18.71
C LEU A 152 5.96 4.09 17.84
N GLY A 153 6.22 3.77 16.57
CA GLY A 153 5.22 3.24 15.64
C GLY A 153 4.62 1.94 16.15
N PHE A 154 5.44 1.00 16.61
CA PHE A 154 5.01 -0.26 17.18
C PHE A 154 4.22 -0.08 18.49
N GLY A 155 4.66 0.80 19.38
CA GLY A 155 3.89 1.14 20.59
C GLY A 155 2.51 1.71 20.27
N THR A 156 2.44 2.61 19.27
CA THR A 156 1.17 3.18 18.79
C THR A 156 0.29 2.11 18.15
N LEU A 157 0.90 1.16 17.42
CA LEU A 157 0.20 0.05 16.78
C LEU A 157 -0.44 -0.88 17.81
N VAL A 158 0.30 -1.28 18.85
CA VAL A 158 -0.22 -2.12 19.94
C VAL A 158 -1.39 -1.41 20.64
N ALA A 159 -1.25 -0.11 20.93
CA ALA A 159 -2.34 0.68 21.49
C ALA A 159 -3.56 0.76 20.56
N PHE A 160 -3.33 0.90 19.25
CA PHE A 160 -4.40 0.89 18.25
C PHE A 160 -5.14 -0.44 18.22
N ILE A 161 -4.43 -1.57 18.16
CA ILE A 161 -5.03 -2.93 18.19
C ILE A 161 -5.88 -3.12 19.44
N PHE A 162 -5.35 -2.73 20.60
CA PHE A 162 -6.06 -2.83 21.88
C PHE A 162 -7.32 -1.96 21.89
N LEU A 163 -7.25 -0.74 21.36
CA LEU A 163 -8.41 0.13 21.29
C LEU A 163 -9.48 -0.42 20.33
N THR A 164 -9.06 -0.91 19.16
CA THR A 164 -9.98 -1.50 18.18
C THR A 164 -10.61 -2.78 18.71
N SER A 165 -9.89 -3.61 19.49
CA SER A 165 -10.46 -4.81 20.09
C SER A 165 -11.48 -4.49 21.19
N LEU A 166 -11.24 -3.45 22.00
CA LEU A 166 -12.23 -2.96 22.97
C LEU A 166 -13.51 -2.48 22.30
N VAL A 167 -13.38 -1.70 21.22
CA VAL A 167 -14.53 -1.21 20.45
C VAL A 167 -15.27 -2.37 19.79
N ALA A 168 -14.54 -3.31 19.18
CA ALA A 168 -15.13 -4.49 18.56
C ALA A 168 -15.92 -5.33 19.57
N HIS A 169 -15.38 -5.57 20.77
CA HIS A 169 -16.09 -6.30 21.83
C HIS A 169 -17.37 -5.60 22.29
N GLN A 170 -17.42 -4.27 22.26
CA GLN A 170 -18.63 -3.50 22.63
C GLN A 170 -19.69 -3.48 21.54
N LEU A 171 -19.29 -3.44 20.27
CA LEU A 171 -20.21 -3.30 19.14
C LEU A 171 -20.65 -4.63 18.55
N PHE A 172 -19.79 -5.65 18.61
CA PHE A 172 -20.00 -6.96 17.99
C PHE A 172 -19.62 -8.09 18.96
N PRO A 173 -20.37 -8.27 20.06
CA PRO A 173 -20.19 -9.43 20.91
C PRO A 173 -20.56 -10.69 20.10
N SER A 174 -19.56 -11.53 19.76
CA SER A 174 -19.65 -12.87 19.13
C SER A 174 -19.24 -13.09 17.66
N GLN A 175 -18.49 -12.19 17.01
CA GLN A 175 -17.91 -12.53 15.70
C GLN A 175 -16.48 -13.07 15.85
N ASP A 176 -16.36 -14.38 16.10
CA ASP A 176 -15.11 -15.09 15.95
C ASP A 176 -14.73 -15.08 14.46
N VAL A 177 -13.80 -14.20 14.08
CA VAL A 177 -13.22 -14.15 12.73
C VAL A 177 -12.26 -15.33 12.58
N HIS A 178 -12.80 -16.54 12.57
CA HIS A 178 -12.02 -17.75 12.31
C HIS A 178 -11.87 -17.92 10.80
N ASN A 179 -10.67 -17.63 10.30
CA ASN A 179 -10.32 -17.84 8.90
C ASN A 179 -10.06 -19.32 8.63
N SER A 180 -11.15 -20.09 8.48
CA SER A 180 -11.12 -21.55 8.34
C SER A 180 -10.21 -22.08 7.22
N GLU A 181 -9.82 -21.26 6.24
CA GLU A 181 -8.84 -21.64 5.21
C GLU A 181 -7.39 -21.48 5.66
N LEU A 182 -7.07 -20.39 6.38
CA LEU A 182 -5.73 -20.20 6.92
C LEU A 182 -5.42 -21.23 7.99
N ASP A 183 -6.40 -21.55 8.84
CA ASP A 183 -6.26 -22.57 9.89
C ASP A 183 -5.89 -23.93 9.26
N LYS A 184 -6.62 -24.36 8.24
CA LYS A 184 -6.33 -25.59 7.48
C LYS A 184 -4.94 -25.59 6.87
N ILE A 185 -4.50 -24.44 6.35
CA ILE A 185 -3.17 -24.30 5.76
C ILE A 185 -2.08 -24.40 6.82
N ILE A 186 -2.22 -23.70 7.94
CA ILE A 186 -1.25 -23.69 9.03
C ILE A 186 -1.15 -25.07 9.70
N GLU A 187 -2.28 -25.76 9.85
CA GLU A 187 -2.36 -27.11 10.42
C GLU A 187 -1.73 -28.17 9.50
N SER A 188 -1.61 -27.89 8.19
CA SER A 188 -1.10 -28.86 7.21
C SER A 188 0.41 -29.19 7.31
N GLY A 189 1.16 -28.50 8.17
CA GLY A 189 2.55 -28.85 8.50
C GLY A 189 3.51 -27.66 8.56
N GLU A 190 4.77 -27.92 8.96
CA GLU A 190 5.79 -26.90 9.18
C GLU A 190 6.11 -26.08 7.93
N VAL A 191 6.16 -26.71 6.77
CA VAL A 191 6.41 -26.03 5.48
C VAL A 191 5.35 -24.96 5.21
N SER A 192 4.08 -25.27 5.46
CA SER A 192 2.98 -24.31 5.28
C SER A 192 3.05 -23.18 6.29
N ARG A 193 3.38 -23.46 7.56
CA ARG A 193 3.55 -22.41 8.58
C ARG A 193 4.68 -21.45 8.24
N ILE A 194 5.85 -21.98 7.86
CA ILE A 194 7.00 -21.18 7.44
C ILE A 194 6.65 -20.38 6.18
N GLY A 195 5.99 -21.01 5.21
CA GLY A 195 5.55 -20.34 3.99
C GLY A 195 4.56 -19.21 4.25
N CYS A 196 3.56 -19.40 5.11
CA CYS A 196 2.64 -18.36 5.55
C CYS A 196 3.37 -17.21 6.27
N PHE A 197 4.29 -17.53 7.18
CA PHE A 197 5.09 -16.52 7.86
C PHE A 197 5.91 -15.68 6.87
N VAL A 198 6.62 -16.33 5.94
CA VAL A 198 7.40 -15.63 4.91
C VAL A 198 6.48 -14.76 4.03
N LEU A 199 5.35 -15.30 3.59
CA LEU A 199 4.39 -14.59 2.77
C LEU A 199 3.85 -13.33 3.47
N TYR A 200 3.23 -13.49 4.64
CA TYR A 200 2.47 -12.44 5.31
C TYR A 200 3.34 -11.51 6.15
N CYS A 201 4.44 -11.99 6.73
CA CYS A 201 5.27 -11.19 7.63
C CYS A 201 6.48 -10.58 6.93
N VAL A 202 6.84 -11.04 5.72
CA VAL A 202 8.05 -10.56 5.03
C VAL A 202 7.74 -10.06 3.63
N VAL A 203 7.27 -10.92 2.72
CA VAL A 203 7.14 -10.56 1.30
C VAL A 203 6.03 -9.52 1.09
N ALA A 204 4.84 -9.74 1.66
CA ALA A 204 3.73 -8.81 1.51
C ALA A 204 4.02 -7.42 2.10
N PRO A 205 4.50 -7.29 3.35
CA PRO A 205 4.84 -5.99 3.92
C PRO A 205 5.88 -5.25 3.08
N ILE A 206 6.91 -5.94 2.58
CA ILE A 206 7.93 -5.30 1.72
C ILE A 206 7.28 -4.74 0.45
N LEU A 207 6.49 -5.55 -0.26
CA LEU A 207 5.79 -5.11 -1.48
C LEU A 207 4.87 -3.91 -1.20
N GLU A 208 4.00 -4.05 -0.20
CA GLU A 208 2.99 -3.05 0.12
C GLU A 208 3.65 -1.74 0.55
N GLU A 209 4.69 -1.77 1.39
CA GLU A 209 5.40 -0.56 1.77
C GLU A 209 6.10 0.11 0.58
N ILE A 210 6.68 -0.65 -0.35
CA ILE A 210 7.26 -0.10 -1.58
C ILE A 210 6.18 0.63 -2.40
N VAL A 211 5.01 0.03 -2.59
CA VAL A 211 3.95 0.60 -3.43
C VAL A 211 3.28 1.80 -2.75
N TYR A 212 2.80 1.63 -1.53
CA TYR A 212 1.94 2.64 -0.91
C TYR A 212 2.74 3.75 -0.23
N ARG A 213 3.92 3.46 0.31
CA ARG A 213 4.69 4.44 1.11
C ARG A 213 5.80 5.04 0.27
N ARG A 214 6.68 4.20 -0.29
CA ARG A 214 7.79 4.70 -1.10
C ARG A 214 7.30 5.32 -2.41
N PHE A 215 6.37 4.68 -3.11
CA PHE A 215 5.83 5.21 -4.37
C PHE A 215 4.66 6.17 -4.14
N LEU A 216 3.47 5.66 -3.83
CA LEU A 216 2.23 6.47 -3.84
C LEU A 216 2.25 7.64 -2.85
N LEU A 217 2.52 7.41 -1.57
CA LEU A 217 2.54 8.48 -0.55
C LEU A 217 3.60 9.53 -0.86
N THR A 218 4.82 9.10 -1.20
CA THR A 218 5.91 10.04 -1.53
C THR A 218 5.55 10.87 -2.77
N SER A 219 4.98 10.24 -3.79
CA SER A 219 4.52 10.93 -4.99
C SER A 219 3.42 11.95 -4.71
N LEU A 220 2.40 11.58 -3.94
CA LEU A 220 1.32 12.50 -3.56
C LEU A 220 1.86 13.65 -2.70
N ALA A 221 2.69 13.37 -1.70
CA ALA A 221 3.25 14.37 -0.79
C ALA A 221 4.12 15.43 -1.49
N SER A 222 4.60 15.16 -2.71
CA SER A 222 5.34 16.14 -3.53
C SER A 222 4.44 17.17 -4.22
N THR A 223 3.14 16.86 -4.41
CA THR A 223 2.19 17.69 -5.15
C THR A 223 1.05 18.22 -4.28
N MET A 224 0.89 17.72 -3.06
CA MET A 224 -0.14 18.16 -2.11
C MET A 224 0.34 18.10 -0.66
N GLU A 225 -0.43 18.67 0.26
CA GLU A 225 -0.14 18.63 1.69
C GLU A 225 -0.02 17.20 2.21
N LEU A 226 1.00 16.94 3.05
CA LEU A 226 1.31 15.63 3.59
C LEU A 226 0.09 14.92 4.21
N ARG A 227 -0.74 15.65 4.97
CA ARG A 227 -1.93 15.06 5.61
C ARG A 227 -2.90 14.48 4.58
N LYS A 228 -3.13 15.19 3.47
CA LYS A 228 -3.99 14.72 2.38
C LYS A 228 -3.36 13.53 1.66
N ALA A 229 -2.06 13.62 1.35
CA ALA A 229 -1.31 12.52 0.74
C ALA A 229 -1.34 11.25 1.60
N LEU A 230 -1.20 11.39 2.92
CA LEU A 230 -1.28 10.31 3.89
C LEU A 230 -2.67 9.66 3.86
N LEU A 231 -3.74 10.44 4.03
CA LEU A 231 -5.10 9.90 4.03
C LEU A 231 -5.45 9.22 2.70
N ILE A 232 -5.07 9.80 1.56
CA ILE A 232 -5.34 9.20 0.24
C ILE A 232 -4.57 7.89 0.08
N SER A 233 -3.26 7.86 0.37
CA SER A 233 -2.47 6.63 0.24
C SER A 233 -2.97 5.53 1.18
N SER A 234 -3.31 5.87 2.43
CA SER A 234 -3.88 4.92 3.39
C SER A 234 -5.26 4.41 2.98
N GLY A 235 -6.09 5.27 2.39
CA GLY A 235 -7.40 4.88 1.82
C GLY A 235 -7.25 3.91 0.65
N VAL A 236 -6.31 4.20 -0.25
CA VAL A 236 -6.01 3.32 -1.40
C VAL A 236 -5.42 1.99 -0.95
N PHE A 237 -4.56 1.98 0.07
CA PHE A 237 -4.06 0.77 0.72
C PHE A 237 -5.18 -0.08 1.33
N ALA A 238 -6.13 0.53 2.04
CA ALA A 238 -7.27 -0.20 2.59
C ALA A 238 -8.19 -0.73 1.48
N ALA A 239 -8.45 0.07 0.45
CA ALA A 239 -9.33 -0.30 -0.66
C ALA A 239 -8.77 -1.46 -1.52
N SER A 240 -7.45 -1.55 -1.69
CA SER A 240 -6.81 -2.61 -2.49
C SER A 240 -6.95 -4.01 -1.89
N HIS A 241 -7.38 -4.10 -0.63
CA HIS A 241 -7.67 -5.37 0.03
C HIS A 241 -9.05 -5.94 -0.34
N PHE A 242 -9.92 -5.13 -0.97
CA PHE A 242 -11.29 -5.53 -1.36
C PHE A 242 -12.13 -6.13 -0.22
N SER A 243 -11.79 -5.83 1.04
CA SER A 243 -12.57 -6.19 2.23
C SER A 243 -13.22 -4.94 2.81
N GLY A 244 -14.55 -4.89 2.77
CA GLY A 244 -15.32 -3.79 3.36
C GLY A 244 -15.30 -3.82 4.90
N GLU A 245 -15.24 -5.01 5.48
CA GLU A 245 -15.25 -5.24 6.93
C GLU A 245 -13.94 -4.74 7.56
N ASP A 246 -12.81 -5.05 6.94
CA ASP A 246 -11.49 -4.66 7.46
C ASP A 246 -11.10 -3.24 7.10
N PHE A 247 -11.84 -2.56 6.22
CA PHE A 247 -11.43 -1.29 5.62
C PHE A 247 -11.02 -0.24 6.66
N VAL A 248 -11.80 -0.08 7.73
CA VAL A 248 -11.52 0.93 8.78
C VAL A 248 -10.23 0.59 9.54
N GLN A 249 -10.03 -0.67 9.87
CA GLN A 249 -8.82 -1.14 10.55
C GLN A 249 -7.58 -0.97 9.65
N LEU A 250 -7.68 -1.39 8.39
CA LEU A 250 -6.60 -1.25 7.39
C LEU A 250 -6.29 0.21 7.07
N PHE A 251 -7.30 1.08 7.07
CA PHE A 251 -7.11 2.50 6.90
C PHE A 251 -6.31 3.10 8.06
N GLY A 252 -6.65 2.74 9.30
CA GLY A 252 -5.94 3.17 10.51
C GLY A 252 -4.48 2.71 10.53
N ILE A 253 -4.25 1.42 10.25
CA ILE A 253 -2.90 0.85 10.07
C ILE A 253 -2.17 1.58 8.93
N GLY A 254 -2.89 1.84 7.85
CA GLY A 254 -2.43 2.60 6.70
C GLY A 254 -1.84 3.95 7.09
N CYS A 255 -2.56 4.70 7.92
CA CYS A 255 -2.17 6.02 8.42
C CYS A 255 -0.97 5.92 9.35
N LEU A 256 -0.94 4.92 10.24
CA LEU A 256 0.16 4.69 11.16
C LEU A 256 1.47 4.41 10.41
N LEU A 257 1.46 3.44 9.49
CA LEU A 257 2.63 3.07 8.69
C LEU A 257 3.13 4.23 7.83
N GLY A 258 2.21 4.96 7.20
CA GLY A 258 2.53 6.16 6.43
C GLY A 258 3.11 7.29 7.31
N GLY A 259 2.62 7.42 8.55
CA GLY A 259 3.18 8.34 9.55
C GLY A 259 4.61 7.97 9.95
N CYS A 260 4.87 6.70 10.27
CA CYS A 260 6.21 6.18 10.59
C CYS A 260 7.20 6.44 9.45
N TYR A 261 6.81 6.14 8.21
CA TYR A 261 7.63 6.40 7.04
C TYR A 261 7.85 7.91 6.82
N SER A 262 6.80 8.72 6.92
CA SER A 262 6.90 10.18 6.69
C SER A 262 7.77 10.87 7.74
N TRP A 263 7.75 10.38 8.99
CA TRP A 263 8.52 10.91 10.10
C TRP A 263 9.99 10.47 10.06
N SER A 264 10.26 9.22 9.66
CA SER A 264 11.62 8.65 9.64
C SER A 264 12.36 8.83 8.31
N GLY A 265 11.65 8.99 7.19
CA GLY A 265 12.22 8.99 5.84
C GLY A 265 12.80 7.64 5.40
N ASN A 266 12.65 6.60 6.22
CA ASN A 266 13.22 5.28 6.00
C ASN A 266 12.12 4.23 5.89
N LEU A 267 12.06 3.57 4.72
CA LEU A 267 11.09 2.53 4.44
C LEU A 267 11.23 1.34 5.41
N ALA A 268 12.45 1.06 5.89
CA ALA A 268 12.67 0.00 6.88
C ALA A 268 11.84 0.22 8.15
N SER A 269 11.55 1.47 8.52
CA SER A 269 10.75 1.74 9.71
C SER A 269 9.32 1.24 9.57
N SER A 270 8.66 1.57 8.47
CA SER A 270 7.29 1.10 8.24
C SER A 270 7.23 -0.39 7.91
N VAL A 271 8.20 -0.93 7.16
CA VAL A 271 8.29 -2.38 6.90
C VAL A 271 8.38 -3.17 8.20
N VAL A 272 9.25 -2.79 9.13
CA VAL A 272 9.39 -3.51 10.40
C VAL A 272 8.10 -3.44 11.22
N VAL A 273 7.48 -2.27 11.34
CA VAL A 273 6.22 -2.12 12.10
C VAL A 273 5.10 -2.95 11.45
N HIS A 274 5.02 -2.97 10.12
CA HIS A 274 4.04 -3.75 9.37
C HIS A 274 4.29 -5.26 9.51
N SER A 275 5.54 -5.71 9.38
CA SER A 275 5.92 -7.11 9.61
C SER A 275 5.58 -7.58 11.02
N LEU A 276 5.80 -6.74 12.04
CA LEU A 276 5.46 -7.05 13.43
C LEU A 276 3.94 -7.10 13.64
N TYR A 277 3.18 -6.20 13.01
CA TYR A 277 1.71 -6.25 13.01
C TYR A 277 1.19 -7.58 12.46
N ASN A 278 1.69 -7.98 11.28
CA ASN A 278 1.27 -9.21 10.64
C ASN A 278 1.72 -10.44 11.42
N ALA A 279 2.92 -10.43 12.01
CA ALA A 279 3.40 -11.52 12.85
C ALA A 279 2.57 -11.68 14.12
N LEU A 280 2.19 -10.58 14.78
CA LEU A 280 1.32 -10.61 15.95
C LEU A 280 -0.07 -11.16 15.58
N THR A 281 -0.65 -10.68 14.49
CA THR A 281 -1.96 -11.14 14.00
C THR A 281 -1.92 -12.63 13.63
N LEU A 282 -0.87 -13.07 12.94
CA LEU A 282 -0.68 -14.47 12.57
C LEU A 282 -0.52 -15.36 13.80
N LEU A 283 0.25 -14.92 14.81
CA LEU A 283 0.44 -15.64 16.07
C LEU A 283 -0.88 -15.79 16.84
N LEU A 284 -1.69 -14.73 16.90
CA LEU A 284 -3.00 -14.76 17.53
C LEU A 284 -4.01 -15.65 16.80
N ALA A 285 -3.80 -15.90 15.50
CA ALA A 285 -4.61 -16.81 14.70
C ALA A 285 -4.16 -18.28 14.79
N LEU A 286 -3.00 -18.58 15.37
CA LEU A 286 -2.55 -19.98 15.53
C LEU A 286 -3.39 -20.69 16.60
N PRO A 287 -3.99 -21.85 16.31
CA PRO A 287 -4.66 -22.65 17.34
C PRO A 287 -3.64 -23.11 18.38
N SER A 288 -4.00 -22.95 19.66
CA SER A 288 -3.23 -23.35 20.84
C SER A 288 -3.22 -24.87 21.06
#